data_AF-A0A6H5HDS2-F1
#
_entry.id   AF-A0A6H5HDS2-F1
#
_cell.length_a   1.000
_cell.length_b   1.000
_cell.length_c   1.000
_cell.angle_alpha   90.00
_cell.angle_beta   90.00
_cell.angle_gamma   90.00
#
_symmetry.space_group_name_H-M   'P 1'
#
loop_
_entity.id
_entity.type
_entity.pdbx_description
1 polymer ?
#
loop_
_entity_poly.entity_id
_entity_poly.type
_entity_poly.pdbx_seq_one_letter_code
_entity_poly.pdbx_strand_id
1 'polypeptide(L)'
;MTYAVIVGVRKVMYFKFKISSRSKYHISVGHDTVIGKVTLFKAPDNERLDEFSLDKHYEYVEELVSPEQDGDQLDSTMALLELEQEIPTVEGDLFIASKLDVDINKPCCRIAFHGHILKRTVDKNYADTFLPKLSIYKWKEKEGLIDR
;
A
#
# COMPACT_ATOMS: atom_id res chain seq x y z
N MET A 1 20.14 -1.28 1.61
CA MET A 1 19.07 -1.93 2.37
C MET A 1 17.95 -0.90 2.59
N THR A 2 16.70 -1.32 2.44
CA THR A 2 15.54 -0.44 2.45
C THR A 2 14.56 -0.90 3.52
N TYR A 3 14.05 0.04 4.32
CA TYR A 3 13.16 -0.26 5.46
C TYR A 3 11.68 -0.01 5.13
N ALA A 4 11.39 0.96 4.28
CA ALA A 4 10.05 1.20 3.79
C ALA A 4 10.08 1.63 2.32
N VAL A 5 8.98 1.37 1.61
CA VAL A 5 8.80 1.72 0.21
C VAL A 5 7.41 2.29 -0.04
N ILE A 6 7.33 3.23 -0.97
CA ILE A 6 6.09 3.66 -1.58
C ILE A 6 5.93 2.91 -2.89
N VAL A 7 4.75 2.35 -3.11
CA VAL A 7 4.47 1.47 -4.25
C VAL A 7 3.14 1.82 -4.90
N GLY A 8 3.05 1.62 -6.21
CA GLY A 8 1.77 1.57 -6.91
C GLY A 8 1.10 0.22 -6.68
N VAL A 9 -0.20 0.20 -6.38
CA VAL A 9 -0.91 -1.03 -6.01
C VAL A 9 -1.84 -1.48 -7.13
N ARG A 10 -1.66 -2.72 -7.61
CA ARG A 10 -2.60 -3.39 -8.52
C ARG A 10 -3.12 -4.66 -7.88
N LYS A 11 -4.42 -4.71 -7.62
CA LYS A 11 -5.09 -5.88 -7.03
C LYS A 11 -5.04 -7.07 -7.99
N VAL A 12 -4.72 -8.26 -7.49
CA VAL A 12 -4.85 -9.49 -8.28
C VAL A 12 -6.32 -9.89 -8.31
N MET A 13 -6.90 -10.01 -9.51
CA MET A 13 -8.32 -10.33 -9.72
C MET A 13 -8.78 -11.61 -9.01
N TYR A 14 -7.91 -12.62 -8.90
CA TYR A 14 -8.22 -13.90 -8.26
C TYR A 14 -8.16 -13.86 -6.73
N PHE A 15 -7.67 -12.78 -6.12
CA PHE A 15 -7.59 -12.62 -4.67
C PHE A 15 -8.95 -12.22 -4.10
N LYS A 16 -9.60 -13.17 -3.43
CA LYS A 16 -10.97 -12.99 -2.91
C LYS A 16 -11.03 -12.32 -1.53
N PHE A 17 -9.90 -12.13 -0.86
CA PHE A 17 -9.88 -11.49 0.45
C PHE A 17 -9.82 -9.97 0.31
N LYS A 18 -10.34 -9.29 1.33
CA LYS A 18 -10.25 -7.85 1.47
C LYS A 18 -8.79 -7.44 1.71
N ILE A 19 -8.35 -6.39 1.02
CA ILE A 19 -7.02 -5.80 1.24
C ILE A 19 -7.23 -4.52 2.04
N SER A 20 -7.06 -4.60 3.36
CA SER A 20 -7.20 -3.46 4.25
C SER A 20 -5.86 -2.83 4.60
N SER A 21 -5.90 -1.53 4.84
CA SER A 21 -4.80 -0.77 5.42
C SER A 21 -4.49 -1.29 6.83
N ARG A 22 -3.23 -1.19 7.22
CA ARG A 22 -2.59 -1.75 8.44
C ARG A 22 -2.52 -3.28 8.51
N SER A 23 -2.88 -3.99 7.44
CA SER A 23 -2.68 -5.44 7.34
C SER A 23 -1.22 -5.79 7.04
N LYS A 24 -0.81 -6.99 7.47
CA LYS A 24 0.51 -7.55 7.17
C LYS A 24 0.43 -8.51 5.99
N TYR A 25 1.43 -8.45 5.11
CA TYR A 25 1.58 -9.34 3.96
C TYR A 25 3.03 -9.79 3.81
N HIS A 26 3.22 -10.92 3.15
CA HIS A 26 4.54 -11.36 2.69
C HIS A 26 4.85 -10.59 1.42
N ILE A 27 5.78 -9.64 1.52
CA ILE A 27 6.25 -8.81 0.42
C ILE A 27 7.49 -9.46 -0.16
N SER A 28 7.38 -9.92 -1.40
CA SER A 28 8.47 -10.47 -2.19
C SER A 28 8.98 -9.43 -3.16
N VAL A 29 10.30 -9.18 -3.13
CA VAL A 29 11.00 -8.30 -4.08
C VAL A 29 12.26 -9.02 -4.56
N GLY A 30 12.35 -9.27 -5.86
CA GLY A 30 13.43 -10.09 -6.42
C GLY A 30 13.44 -11.50 -5.82
N HIS A 31 14.48 -11.81 -5.04
CA HIS A 31 14.67 -13.13 -4.40
C HIS A 31 14.39 -13.13 -2.89
N ASP A 32 14.11 -11.96 -2.31
CA ASP A 32 13.86 -11.80 -0.89
C ASP A 32 12.36 -11.71 -0.60
N THR A 33 11.92 -12.29 0.51
CA THR A 33 10.54 -12.19 0.99
C THR A 33 10.53 -11.84 2.47
N VAL A 34 9.88 -10.74 2.81
CA VAL A 34 9.77 -10.24 4.19
C VAL A 34 8.34 -9.87 4.51
N ILE A 35 7.99 -9.86 5.79
CA ILE A 35 6.68 -9.37 6.20
C ILE A 35 6.71 -7.84 6.15
N GLY A 36 5.66 -7.25 5.59
CA GLY A 36 5.47 -5.81 5.53
C GLY A 36 4.07 -5.40 5.94
N LYS A 37 3.97 -4.31 6.72
CA LYS A 37 2.71 -3.66 7.05
C LYS A 37 2.35 -2.69 5.94
N VAL A 38 1.12 -2.79 5.44
CA VAL A 38 0.63 -2.00 4.31
C VAL A 38 -0.21 -0.85 4.82
N THR A 39 0.05 0.37 4.35
CA THR A 39 -0.85 1.52 4.56
C THR A 39 -1.31 2.02 3.19
N LEU A 40 -2.61 1.90 2.91
CA LEU A 40 -3.20 2.29 1.63
C LEU A 40 -3.56 3.78 1.63
N PHE A 41 -3.34 4.45 0.51
CA PHE A 41 -3.75 5.83 0.27
C PHE A 41 -3.95 6.07 -1.22
N LYS A 42 -4.73 7.08 -1.59
CA LYS A 42 -5.02 7.44 -2.97
C LYS A 42 -4.63 8.89 -3.27
N ALA A 43 -4.23 9.15 -4.50
CA ALA A 43 -4.11 10.52 -4.98
C ALA A 43 -5.51 11.15 -5.14
N PRO A 44 -5.68 12.45 -4.88
CA PRO A 44 -6.97 13.15 -4.98
C PRO A 44 -7.44 13.33 -6.43
N ASP A 45 -6.50 13.41 -7.38
CA ASP A 45 -6.76 13.51 -8.82
C ASP A 45 -6.50 12.16 -9.51
N ASN A 46 -7.06 11.96 -10.71
CA ASN A 46 -6.85 10.81 -11.61
C ASN A 46 -5.39 10.69 -12.12
N GLU A 47 -4.43 10.87 -11.23
CA GLU A 47 -3.02 10.80 -11.50
C GLU A 47 -2.61 9.35 -11.69
N ARG A 48 -1.58 9.17 -12.52
CA ARG A 48 -1.03 7.85 -12.78
C ARG A 48 -0.40 7.27 -11.52
N LEU A 49 -0.60 5.96 -11.34
CA LEU A 49 0.05 5.15 -10.29
C LEU A 49 1.57 5.31 -10.22
N ASP A 50 2.21 5.76 -11.31
CA ASP A 50 3.66 5.79 -11.44
C ASP A 50 4.29 7.13 -11.01
N GLU A 51 3.48 8.16 -10.71
CA GLU A 51 3.96 9.51 -10.37
C GLU A 51 3.77 9.83 -8.88
N PHE A 52 4.62 9.26 -8.03
CA PHE A 52 4.67 9.64 -6.61
C PHE A 52 5.47 10.93 -6.38
N SER A 53 4.93 11.86 -5.58
CA SER A 53 5.65 13.05 -5.11
C SER A 53 5.35 13.35 -3.64
N LEU A 54 6.36 13.80 -2.90
CA LEU A 54 6.23 14.16 -1.48
C LEU A 54 5.47 15.47 -1.26
N ASP A 55 5.39 16.32 -2.28
CA ASP A 55 4.73 17.62 -2.20
C ASP A 55 3.19 17.52 -2.33
N LYS A 56 2.68 16.34 -2.65
CA LYS A 56 1.25 16.08 -2.85
C LYS A 56 0.59 15.58 -1.57
N HIS A 57 -0.70 15.89 -1.45
CA HIS A 57 -1.55 15.37 -0.39
C HIS A 57 -2.25 14.10 -0.85
N TYR A 58 -2.31 13.10 0.01
CA TYR A 58 -2.91 11.80 -0.28
C TYR A 58 -4.02 11.49 0.71
N GLU A 59 -5.13 10.93 0.23
CA GLU A 59 -6.23 10.53 1.10
C GLU A 59 -6.01 9.10 1.60
N TYR A 60 -6.07 8.91 2.92
CA TYR A 60 -6.00 7.60 3.55
C TYR A 60 -7.17 6.72 3.11
N VAL A 61 -6.86 5.50 2.68
CA VAL A 61 -7.86 4.50 2.28
C VAL A 61 -7.83 3.34 3.26
N GLU A 62 -9.01 2.90 3.70
CA GLU A 62 -9.12 1.80 4.67
C GLU A 62 -9.09 0.43 4.00
N GLU A 63 -9.68 0.30 2.80
CA GLU A 63 -9.74 -0.93 2.03
C GLU A 63 -9.55 -0.65 0.55
N LEU A 64 -8.76 -1.48 -0.15
CA LEU A 64 -8.58 -1.41 -1.59
C LEU A 64 -9.87 -1.84 -2.29
N VAL A 65 -10.58 -0.87 -2.88
CA VAL A 65 -11.77 -1.10 -3.68
C VAL A 65 -11.32 -1.75 -5.00
N SER A 66 -11.94 -2.86 -5.40
CA SER A 66 -11.77 -3.37 -6.77
C SER A 66 -12.61 -2.54 -7.72
N PRO A 67 -12.17 -2.27 -8.95
CA PRO A 67 -13.01 -1.63 -9.95
C PRO A 67 -14.22 -2.52 -10.22
N GLU A 68 -15.36 -2.17 -9.63
CA GLU A 68 -16.64 -2.78 -9.92
C GLU A 68 -17.13 -2.20 -11.25
N GLN A 69 -16.76 -2.85 -12.35
CA GLN A 69 -17.42 -2.80 -13.67
C GLN A 69 -17.85 -1.46 -14.29
N ASP A 70 -17.39 -0.31 -13.81
CA ASP A 70 -17.52 0.98 -14.50
C ASP A 70 -16.15 1.51 -14.93
N GLY A 71 -16.07 1.85 -16.22
CA GLY A 71 -14.84 2.02 -16.96
C GLY A 71 -13.93 3.15 -16.49
N ASP A 72 -12.64 2.93 -16.74
CA ASP A 72 -11.60 3.94 -16.98
C ASP A 72 -10.99 4.69 -15.79
N GLN A 73 -11.36 4.38 -14.54
CA GLN A 73 -10.60 4.86 -13.40
C GLN A 73 -9.42 3.92 -13.14
N LEU A 74 -8.27 4.26 -13.74
CA LEU A 74 -6.99 3.67 -13.40
C LEU A 74 -6.81 3.88 -11.89
N ASP A 75 -6.96 2.82 -11.07
CA ASP A 75 -6.91 2.92 -9.61
C ASP A 75 -5.66 3.70 -9.18
N SER A 76 -5.77 4.99 -8.81
CA SER A 76 -4.65 5.81 -8.31
C SER A 76 -4.29 5.46 -6.86
N THR A 77 -4.43 4.19 -6.49
CA THR A 77 -4.17 3.71 -5.13
C THR A 77 -2.72 3.29 -4.99
N MET A 78 -2.06 3.91 -4.03
CA MET A 78 -0.70 3.64 -3.64
C MET A 78 -0.67 3.01 -2.25
N ALA A 79 0.48 2.45 -1.90
CA ALA A 79 0.71 1.95 -0.56
C ALA A 79 2.09 2.35 -0.04
N LEU A 80 2.14 2.57 1.27
CA LEU A 80 3.36 2.56 2.05
C LEU A 80 3.52 1.14 2.61
N LEU A 81 4.62 0.49 2.25
CA LEU A 81 5.01 -0.80 2.82
C LEU A 81 6.12 -0.56 3.85
N GLU A 82 5.80 -0.78 5.12
CA GLU A 82 6.77 -0.77 6.22
C GLU A 82 7.26 -2.20 6.42
N LEU A 83 8.53 -2.49 6.10
CA LEU A 83 9.09 -3.83 6.14
C LEU A 83 9.60 -4.16 7.54
N GLU A 84 9.31 -5.35 8.05
CA GLU A 84 9.83 -5.80 9.36
C GLU A 84 11.34 -6.06 9.34
N GLN A 85 11.86 -6.42 8.18
CA GLN A 85 13.29 -6.60 7.92
C GLN A 85 13.67 -5.87 6.64
N GLU A 86 14.86 -5.27 6.62
CA GLU A 86 15.36 -4.55 5.47
C GLU A 86 15.67 -5.48 4.28
N ILE A 87 15.35 -5.02 3.08
CA ILE A 87 15.65 -5.76 1.83
C ILE A 87 16.45 -4.89 0.84
N PRO A 88 17.28 -5.51 -0.02
CA PRO A 88 17.92 -4.81 -1.12
C PRO A 88 16.93 -4.63 -2.28
N THR A 89 16.52 -3.39 -2.56
CA THR A 89 15.64 -3.08 -3.71
C THR A 89 15.90 -1.67 -4.24
N VAL A 90 15.65 -1.43 -5.54
CA VAL A 90 15.75 -0.14 -6.22
C VAL A 90 14.37 0.39 -6.63
N GLU A 91 14.31 1.70 -6.93
CA GLU A 91 13.11 2.29 -7.54
C GLU A 91 12.88 1.68 -8.93
N GLY A 92 11.63 1.33 -9.24
CA GLY A 92 11.22 0.60 -10.45
C GLY A 92 11.08 -0.91 -10.28
N ASP A 93 11.61 -1.51 -9.21
CA ASP A 93 11.53 -2.95 -8.98
C ASP A 93 10.08 -3.44 -8.85
N LEU A 94 9.82 -4.63 -9.39
CA LEU A 94 8.55 -5.34 -9.22
C LEU A 94 8.49 -5.92 -7.81
N PHE A 95 7.37 -5.66 -7.12
CA PHE A 95 7.06 -6.32 -5.86
C PHE A 95 5.77 -7.14 -5.98
N ILE A 96 5.66 -8.16 -5.13
CA ILE A 96 4.47 -9.00 -5.01
C ILE A 96 4.10 -9.09 -3.54
N ALA A 97 2.86 -8.76 -3.20
CA ALA A 97 2.30 -8.96 -1.87
C ALA A 97 1.45 -10.23 -1.84
N SER A 98 1.71 -11.11 -0.90
CA SER A 98 1.02 -12.39 -0.75
C SER A 98 0.63 -12.67 0.69
N LYS A 99 -0.46 -13.41 0.85
CA LYS A 99 -1.01 -13.88 2.11
C LYS A 99 -0.76 -15.39 2.24
N LEU A 100 0.47 -15.73 2.62
CA LEU A 100 0.95 -17.12 2.69
C LEU A 100 0.51 -17.86 3.97
N ASP A 101 -0.02 -17.12 4.94
CA ASP A 101 -0.62 -17.59 6.21
C ASP A 101 -2.01 -18.22 6.03
N VAL A 102 -2.57 -18.20 4.82
CA VAL A 102 -3.85 -18.89 4.53
C VAL A 102 -3.63 -20.40 4.49
N ASP A 103 -4.60 -21.14 5.05
CA ASP A 103 -4.62 -22.62 5.07
C ASP A 103 -4.25 -23.23 3.72
N ILE A 104 -3.31 -24.19 3.75
CA ILE A 104 -2.74 -24.82 2.57
C ILE A 104 -3.76 -25.64 1.77
N ASN A 105 -4.80 -26.16 2.42
CA ASN A 105 -5.86 -26.96 1.81
C ASN A 105 -6.96 -26.10 1.20
N LYS A 106 -6.96 -24.78 1.42
CA LYS A 106 -7.96 -23.88 0.87
C LYS A 106 -7.62 -23.52 -0.59
N PRO A 107 -8.49 -23.85 -1.57
CA PRO A 107 -8.24 -23.55 -2.98
C PRO A 107 -8.54 -22.08 -3.28
N CYS A 108 -7.66 -21.18 -2.85
CA CYS A 108 -7.75 -19.75 -3.11
C CYS A 108 -6.42 -19.15 -3.56
N CYS A 109 -6.49 -18.10 -4.38
CA CYS A 109 -5.30 -17.31 -4.70
C CYS A 109 -4.77 -16.64 -3.43
N ARG A 110 -3.48 -16.82 -3.17
CA ARG A 110 -2.77 -16.22 -2.02
C ARG A 110 -2.00 -14.96 -2.41
N ILE A 111 -1.89 -14.65 -3.70
CA ILE A 111 -1.25 -13.42 -4.17
C ILE A 111 -2.29 -12.31 -4.12
N ALA A 112 -2.05 -11.29 -3.31
CA ALA A 112 -3.01 -10.23 -3.02
C ALA A 112 -2.96 -9.10 -4.05
N PHE A 113 -1.79 -8.49 -4.20
CA PHE A 113 -1.56 -7.37 -5.10
C PHE A 113 -0.10 -7.32 -5.52
N HIS A 114 0.18 -6.59 -6.59
CA HIS A 114 1.53 -6.41 -7.12
C HIS A 114 1.68 -4.99 -7.68
N GLY A 115 2.90 -4.62 -8.05
CA GLY A 115 3.18 -3.33 -8.69
C GLY A 115 4.65 -3.00 -8.68
N HIS A 116 4.97 -1.73 -8.88
CA HIS A 116 6.35 -1.24 -8.91
C HIS A 116 6.65 -0.34 -7.72
N ILE A 117 7.90 -0.40 -7.26
CA ILE A 117 8.42 0.48 -6.23
C ILE A 117 8.65 1.87 -6.83
N LEU A 118 8.02 2.88 -6.26
CA LEU A 118 8.07 4.27 -6.74
C LEU A 118 9.11 5.07 -5.96
N LYS A 119 9.16 4.84 -4.65
CA LYS A 119 10.12 5.49 -3.76
C LYS A 119 10.61 4.51 -2.72
N ARG A 120 11.90 4.54 -2.40
CA ARG A 120 12.49 3.78 -1.30
C ARG A 120 13.10 4.69 -0.24
N THR A 121 13.04 4.26 1.02
CA THR A 121 13.82 4.88 2.09
C THR A 121 14.84 3.90 2.67
N VAL A 122 16.08 4.37 2.75
CA VAL A 122 17.23 3.62 3.31
C VAL A 122 17.47 3.96 4.78
N ASP A 123 16.79 4.97 5.32
CA ASP A 123 16.96 5.41 6.69
C ASP A 123 16.24 4.43 7.64
N LYS A 124 16.97 3.94 8.65
CA LYS A 124 16.36 3.13 9.72
C LYS A 124 15.34 3.92 10.54
N ASN A 125 15.59 5.22 10.72
CA ASN A 125 14.70 6.14 11.42
C ASN A 125 13.72 6.84 10.46
N TYR A 126 13.25 6.11 9.44
CA TYR A 126 12.30 6.64 8.45
C TYR A 126 11.01 7.19 9.08
N ALA A 127 10.66 6.71 10.28
CA ALA A 127 9.54 7.22 11.05
C ALA A 127 9.62 8.72 11.35
N ASP A 128 10.83 9.24 11.55
CA ASP A 128 11.07 10.66 11.85
C ASP A 128 11.56 11.44 10.62
N THR A 129 12.25 10.79 9.68
CA THR A 129 12.86 11.49 8.52
C THR A 129 12.00 11.47 7.26
N PHE A 130 11.19 10.43 7.06
CA PHE A 130 10.44 10.17 5.84
C PHE A 130 8.92 10.26 6.04
N LEU A 131 8.38 9.61 7.08
CA LEU A 131 6.93 9.64 7.34
C LEU A 131 6.36 11.05 7.53
N PRO A 132 7.05 12.00 8.20
CA PRO A 132 6.52 13.36 8.36
C PRO A 132 6.46 14.15 7.05
N LYS A 133 7.23 13.75 6.03
CA LYS A 133 7.18 14.34 4.69
C LYS A 133 6.01 13.79 3.87
N LEU A 134 5.42 12.67 4.29
CA LEU A 134 4.34 12.01 3.59
C LEU A 134 2.99 12.57 4.06
N SER A 135 2.38 13.40 3.23
CA SER A 135 1.14 14.11 3.58
C SER A 135 -0.12 13.26 3.38
N ILE A 136 -0.30 12.21 4.20
CA ILE A 136 -1.52 11.38 4.21
C ILE A 136 -2.53 11.92 5.23
N TYR A 137 -3.74 12.24 4.79
CA TYR A 137 -4.83 12.72 5.65
C TYR A 137 -6.02 11.75 5.69
N LYS A 138 -6.80 11.79 6.78
CA LYS A 138 -8.08 11.08 6.89
C LYS A 138 -9.15 12.08 7.28
N TRP A 139 -10.26 12.13 6.54
CA TRP A 139 -11.44 12.90 6.92
C TRP A 139 -11.96 12.43 8.29
N LYS A 140 -12.23 13.37 9.18
CA LYS A 140 -12.80 13.10 10.50
C LYS A 140 -14.01 13.99 10.70
N GLU A 141 -15.17 13.37 10.84
CA GLU A 141 -16.43 14.03 11.17
C GLU A 141 -16.75 13.77 12.64
N LYS A 142 -17.27 14.79 13.33
CA LYS A 142 -17.66 14.71 14.74
C LYS A 142 -19.03 15.33 14.90
N GLU A 143 -19.97 14.57 15.45
CA GLU A 143 -21.31 15.04 15.80
C GLU A 143 -21.40 15.23 17.32
N GLY A 144 -22.17 16.23 17.75
CA GLY A 144 -22.41 16.52 19.15
C GLY A 144 -23.86 16.91 19.40
N LEU A 145 -24.40 16.51 20.56
CA LEU A 145 -25.73 16.88 21.00
C LEU A 145 -25.64 18.11 21.93
N ILE A 146 -26.49 19.10 21.71
CA ILE A 146 -26.60 20.28 22.57
C ILE A 146 -27.69 20.00 23.60
N ASP A 147 -27.31 19.86 24.86
CA ASP A 147 -28.23 19.76 25.98
C ASP A 147 -28.73 21.16 26.41
N ARG A 148 -29.97 21.26 26.88
CA ARG A 148 -30.64 22.52 27.25
C ARG A 148 -30.78 22.70 28.75
#